data_AF-A0A4R3DS84-F1
#
_entry.id   AF-A0A4R3DS84-F1
#
_cell.length_a   1.000
_cell.length_b   1.000
_cell.length_c   1.000
_cell.angle_alpha   90.00
_cell.angle_beta   90.00
_cell.angle_gamma   90.00
#
_symmetry.space_group_name_H-M   'P 1'
#
loop_
_entity.id
_entity.type
_entity.pdbx_description
1 polymer ?
#
loop_
_entity_poly.entity_id
_entity_poly.type
_entity_poly.pdbx_seq_one_letter_code
_entity_poly.pdbx_strand_id
1 'polypeptide(L)'
;MLRSGPVAETLKGPAARRSAAGQRVLIFDPIPERIEPSLALLVSKVPEGPDWSYEVKWDGYRLAVHVEPGGTIRIITRGGHDWTERFPTVAKAAGLLGVDSAIIDGEAVVLDAQGRPE
;
A
#
# COMPACT_ATOMS: atom_id res chain seq x y z
N MET A 1 12.27 6.73 -3.88
CA MET A 1 11.39 6.80 -5.05
C MET A 1 11.17 5.40 -5.59
N LEU A 2 9.91 4.95 -5.63
CA LEU A 2 9.53 3.87 -6.55
C LEU A 2 9.50 4.47 -7.95
N ARG A 3 10.17 3.82 -8.91
CA ARG A 3 9.99 4.11 -10.33
C ARG A 3 8.63 3.58 -10.74
N SER A 4 7.80 4.39 -11.38
CA SER A 4 6.94 3.85 -12.43
C SER A 4 7.87 3.19 -13.45
N GLY A 5 7.61 1.91 -13.75
CA GLY A 5 8.31 1.25 -14.84
C GLY A 5 8.11 2.04 -16.14
N PRO A 6 8.95 1.81 -17.17
CA PRO A 6 8.78 2.47 -18.45
C PRO A 6 7.33 2.32 -18.90
N VAL A 7 6.76 3.39 -19.47
CA VAL A 7 5.54 3.28 -20.28
C VAL A 7 5.80 2.14 -21.24
N ALA A 8 5.15 1.01 -21.00
CA ALA A 8 5.29 -0.14 -21.85
C ALA A 8 4.87 0.33 -23.24
N GLU A 9 5.82 0.34 -24.17
CA GLU A 9 5.52 0.37 -25.58
C GLU A 9 4.41 -0.65 -25.80
N THR A 10 3.27 -0.20 -26.31
CA THR A 10 2.11 -1.06 -26.49
C THR A 10 2.49 -2.12 -27.53
N LEU A 11 2.98 -3.26 -27.06
CA LEU A 11 3.14 -4.45 -27.88
C LEU A 11 1.73 -4.87 -28.30
N LYS A 12 1.32 -4.45 -29.50
CA LYS A 12 0.14 -4.98 -30.19
C LYS A 12 0.43 -6.41 -30.63
N GLY A 13 0.46 -7.32 -29.66
CA GLY A 13 0.25 -8.74 -29.92
C GLY A 13 -1.21 -8.97 -30.32
N PRO A 14 -1.52 -10.06 -31.06
CA PRO A 14 -2.90 -10.38 -31.37
C PRO A 14 -3.68 -10.48 -30.05
N ALA A 15 -4.79 -9.77 -29.95
CA ALA A 15 -5.71 -9.84 -28.83
C ALA A 15 -6.39 -11.22 -28.83
N ALA A 16 -5.63 -12.25 -28.45
CA ALA A 16 -6.18 -13.53 -28.08
C ALA A 16 -6.98 -13.27 -26.81
N ARG A 17 -8.31 -13.16 -26.96
CA ARG A 17 -9.24 -13.32 -25.85
C ARG A 17 -8.94 -14.69 -25.23
N ARG A 18 -8.11 -14.71 -24.19
CA ARG A 18 -8.01 -15.88 -23.33
C ARG A 18 -9.40 -16.04 -22.74
N SER A 19 -10.07 -17.13 -23.10
CA SER A 19 -11.39 -17.46 -22.59
C SER A 19 -11.36 -17.36 -21.07
N ALA A 20 -12.42 -16.78 -20.51
CA ALA A 20 -12.69 -16.71 -19.07
C ALA A 20 -13.01 -18.11 -18.47
N ALA A 21 -12.18 -19.10 -18.79
CA ALA A 21 -12.22 -20.46 -18.30
C ALA A 21 -10.83 -20.76 -17.73
N GLY A 22 -10.53 -20.16 -16.58
CA GLY A 22 -9.22 -20.33 -15.92
C GLY A 22 -8.85 -19.25 -14.92
N GLN A 23 -9.53 -18.09 -14.93
CA GLN A 23 -9.42 -17.15 -13.82
C GLN A 23 -10.20 -17.73 -12.66
N ARG A 24 -9.55 -18.58 -11.87
CA ARG A 24 -10.05 -19.00 -10.57
C ARG A 24 -10.46 -17.73 -9.85
N VAL A 25 -11.70 -17.71 -9.41
CA VAL A 25 -12.24 -16.72 -8.50
C VAL A 25 -11.29 -16.66 -7.29
N LEU A 26 -10.45 -15.63 -7.19
CA LEU A 26 -9.45 -15.43 -6.12
C LEU A 26 -10.09 -15.01 -4.79
N ILE A 27 -11.36 -15.36 -4.55
CA ILE A 27 -12.12 -14.95 -3.36
C ILE A 27 -11.60 -15.65 -2.09
N PHE A 28 -10.63 -16.56 -2.19
CA PHE A 28 -10.18 -17.42 -1.09
C PHE A 28 -8.67 -17.47 -0.85
N ASP A 29 -7.86 -16.67 -1.53
CA ASP A 29 -6.44 -16.62 -1.18
C ASP A 29 -6.32 -15.86 0.16
N PRO A 30 -5.69 -16.47 1.20
CA PRO A 30 -5.55 -15.81 2.49
C PRO A 30 -4.71 -14.54 2.30
N ILE A 31 -5.08 -13.47 3.02
CA ILE A 31 -4.23 -12.28 3.04
C ILE A 31 -2.84 -12.67 3.54
N PRO A 32 -1.76 -12.28 2.84
CA PRO A 32 -0.40 -12.52 3.31
C PRO A 32 -0.22 -12.00 4.73
N GLU A 33 0.49 -12.77 5.56
CA GLU A 33 0.82 -12.32 6.92
C GLU A 33 1.68 -11.05 6.92
N ARG A 34 2.48 -10.86 5.86
CA ARG A 34 3.37 -9.72 5.69
C ARG A 34 3.62 -9.44 4.22
N ILE A 35 3.73 -8.15 3.89
CA ILE A 35 4.26 -7.65 2.62
C ILE A 35 5.50 -6.82 2.94
N GLU A 36 6.61 -7.09 2.27
CA GLU A 36 7.81 -6.26 2.44
C GLU A 36 7.58 -4.87 1.83
N PRO A 37 7.88 -3.80 2.59
CA PRO A 37 7.69 -2.45 2.09
C PRO A 37 8.66 -2.16 0.94
N SER A 38 8.12 -1.56 -0.12
CA SER A 38 8.96 -1.09 -1.21
C SER A 38 9.86 0.06 -0.74
N LEU A 39 11.16 -0.06 -1.01
CA LEU A 39 12.14 0.92 -0.59
C LEU A 39 12.41 1.96 -1.68
N ALA A 40 12.56 3.20 -1.21
CA ALA A 40 12.97 4.31 -2.04
C ALA A 40 14.43 4.16 -2.46
N LEU A 41 14.71 4.21 -3.77
CA LEU A 41 16.08 4.46 -4.23
C LEU A 41 16.49 5.89 -3.88
N LEU A 42 17.66 6.03 -3.26
CA LEU A 42 18.29 7.32 -3.00
C LEU A 42 18.93 7.83 -4.30
N VAL A 43 18.53 9.03 -4.72
CA VAL A 43 19.03 9.69 -5.93
C VAL A 43 19.40 11.14 -5.60
N SER A 44 20.34 11.71 -6.36
CA SER A 44 20.83 13.07 -6.14
C SER A 44 19.90 14.17 -6.68
N LYS A 45 19.01 13.82 -7.61
CA LYS A 45 18.03 14.75 -8.20
C LYS A 45 16.67 14.08 -8.29
N VAL A 46 15.61 14.86 -8.04
CA VAL A 46 14.23 14.44 -8.26
C VAL A 46 14.04 14.06 -9.74
N PRO A 47 13.55 12.84 -10.05
CA PRO A 47 13.21 12.44 -11.40
C PRO A 47 12.11 13.33 -11.98
N GLU A 48 12.14 13.54 -13.29
CA GLU A 48 11.18 14.40 -14.00
C GLU A 48 10.47 13.59 -15.11
N GLY A 49 9.28 14.04 -15.52
CA GLY A 49 8.52 13.45 -16.63
C GLY A 49 7.07 13.08 -16.27
N PRO A 50 6.26 12.72 -17.28
CA PRO A 50 4.83 12.45 -17.09
C PRO A 50 4.55 11.16 -16.31
N ASP A 51 5.53 10.26 -16.21
CA ASP A 51 5.37 8.99 -15.52
C ASP A 51 5.55 9.11 -14.00
N TRP A 52 5.92 10.29 -13.49
CA TRP A 52 6.26 10.49 -12.09
C TRP A 52 5.16 11.20 -11.32
N SER A 53 4.72 10.57 -10.22
CA SER A 53 3.97 11.23 -9.15
C SER A 53 4.88 11.55 -7.97
N TYR A 54 4.54 12.62 -7.23
CA TYR A 54 5.30 13.07 -6.07
C TYR A 54 4.40 13.08 -4.85
N GLU A 55 4.93 12.58 -3.75
CA GLU A 55 4.28 12.59 -2.44
C GLU A 55 5.24 13.21 -1.42
N VAL A 56 4.67 13.83 -0.38
CA VAL A 56 5.46 14.37 0.73
C VAL A 56 6.14 13.20 1.45
N LYS A 57 7.45 13.32 1.70
CA LYS A 57 8.14 12.39 2.58
C LYS A 57 7.75 12.72 4.02
N TRP A 58 6.91 11.89 4.60
CA TRP A 58 6.61 11.88 6.02
C TRP A 58 7.76 11.26 6.83
N ASP A 59 7.91 11.66 8.08
CA ASP A 59 8.87 11.09 9.02
C ASP A 59 8.09 10.58 10.24
N GLY A 60 7.90 9.27 10.33
CA GLY A 60 7.09 8.66 11.37
C GLY A 60 7.33 7.17 11.47
N TYR A 61 6.25 6.41 11.66
CA TYR A 61 6.31 4.96 11.64
C TYR A 61 5.65 4.42 10.38
N ARG A 62 6.42 3.71 9.55
CA ARG A 62 5.87 2.98 8.41
C ARG A 62 5.09 1.74 8.87
N LEU A 63 3.84 1.66 8.42
CA LEU A 63 2.87 0.63 8.77
C LEU A 63 2.25 0.02 7.51
N ALA A 64 2.03 -1.30 7.55
CA ALA A 64 1.11 -2.00 6.67
C ALA A 64 -0.18 -2.28 7.44
N VAL A 65 -1.28 -1.67 7.02
CA VAL A 65 -2.62 -1.88 7.59
C VAL A 65 -3.33 -2.95 6.77
N HIS A 66 -3.55 -4.10 7.38
CA HIS A 66 -4.26 -5.22 6.80
C HIS A 66 -5.73 -5.14 7.23
N VAL A 67 -6.62 -4.99 6.26
CA VAL A 67 -8.06 -5.19 6.41
C VAL A 67 -8.34 -6.63 5.99
N GLU A 68 -8.63 -7.49 6.95
CA GLU A 68 -8.92 -8.90 6.71
C GLU A 68 -10.40 -9.11 6.33
N PRO A 69 -10.71 -10.17 5.56
CA PRO A 69 -12.09 -10.63 5.41
C PRO A 69 -12.79 -10.77 6.77
N GLY A 70 -14.00 -10.22 6.88
CA GLY A 70 -14.76 -10.19 8.14
C GLY A 70 -14.44 -8.98 9.04
N GLY A 71 -13.59 -8.06 8.60
CA GLY A 71 -13.41 -6.74 9.21
C GLY A 71 -12.36 -6.67 10.33
N THR A 72 -11.61 -7.75 10.56
CA THR A 72 -10.47 -7.73 11.49
C THR A 72 -9.36 -6.83 10.91
N ILE A 73 -8.77 -5.98 11.75
CA ILE A 73 -7.67 -5.10 11.35
C ILE A 73 -6.39 -5.57 12.01
N ARG A 74 -5.31 -5.69 11.23
CA ARG A 74 -3.94 -5.85 11.73
C ARG A 74 -3.07 -4.68 11.27
N ILE A 75 -2.18 -4.20 12.13
CA ILE A 75 -1.27 -3.11 11.82
C ILE A 75 0.15 -3.61 12.04
N ILE A 76 0.85 -3.87 10.94
CA ILE A 76 2.18 -4.47 10.93
C ILE A 76 3.22 -3.37 10.69
N THR A 77 4.19 -3.23 11.58
CA THR A 77 5.31 -2.28 11.39
C THR A 77 6.26 -2.74 10.28
N ARG A 78 7.10 -1.85 9.77
CA ARG A 78 8.24 -2.21 8.90
C ARG A 78 9.09 -3.37 9.45
N GLY A 79 9.23 -3.46 10.77
CA GLY A 79 9.96 -4.54 11.45
C GLY A 79 9.19 -5.87 11.49
N GLY A 80 7.87 -5.88 11.32
CA GLY A 80 7.01 -7.07 11.33
C GLY A 80 6.24 -7.30 12.61
N HIS A 81 6.34 -6.38 13.55
CA HIS A 81 5.59 -6.45 14.78
C HIS A 81 4.14 -6.05 14.51
N ASP A 82 3.20 -6.86 15.00
CA ASP A 82 1.80 -6.47 15.11
C ASP A 82 1.65 -5.44 16.24
N TRP A 83 1.37 -4.20 15.84
CA TRP A 83 1.16 -3.04 16.71
C TRP A 83 -0.28 -2.53 16.64
N THR A 84 -1.24 -3.39 16.31
CA THR A 84 -2.67 -3.04 16.22
C THR A 84 -3.16 -2.32 17.48
N GLU A 85 -2.82 -2.84 18.67
CA GLU A 85 -3.21 -2.24 19.95
C GLU A 85 -2.58 -0.87 20.22
N ARG A 86 -1.46 -0.56 19.56
CA ARG A 86 -0.76 0.74 19.70
C ARG A 86 -1.37 1.83 18.83
N PHE A 87 -2.15 1.47 17.81
CA PHE A 87 -2.80 2.42 16.89
C PHE A 87 -4.32 2.20 16.80
N PRO A 88 -5.05 2.29 17.92
CA PRO A 88 -6.50 2.00 17.95
C PRO A 88 -7.32 2.95 17.06
N THR A 89 -6.88 4.20 16.92
CA THR A 89 -7.54 5.20 16.06
C THR A 89 -7.39 4.85 14.58
N VAL A 90 -6.19 4.42 14.16
CA VAL A 90 -5.91 3.96 12.79
C VAL A 90 -6.70 2.70 12.50
N ALA A 91 -6.72 1.73 13.43
CA ALA A 91 -7.47 0.49 13.26
C ALA A 91 -8.97 0.77 13.07
N LYS A 92 -9.54 1.65 13.90
CA LYS A 92 -10.94 2.09 13.76
C LYS A 92 -11.20 2.75 12.41
N ALA A 93 -10.32 3.65 11.96
CA ALA A 93 -10.48 4.34 10.68
C ALA A 93 -10.40 3.37 9.48
N ALA A 94 -9.48 2.40 9.53
CA ALA A 94 -9.35 1.38 8.51
C ALA A 94 -10.62 0.51 8.38
N GLY A 95 -11.24 0.15 9.51
CA GLY A 95 -12.52 -0.59 9.51
C GLY A 95 -13.69 0.17 8.89
N LEU A 96 -13.60 1.50 8.74
CA LEU A 96 -14.63 2.33 8.11
C LEU A 96 -14.49 2.45 6.59
N LEU A 97 -13.43 1.90 5.98
CA LEU A 97 -13.19 1.99 4.54
C LEU A 97 -14.21 1.22 3.70
N GLY A 98 -14.95 0.28 4.29
CA GLY A 98 -16.02 -0.46 3.59
C GLY A 98 -15.52 -1.40 2.49
N VAL A 99 -14.28 -1.87 2.60
CA VAL A 99 -13.68 -2.86 1.68
C VAL A 99 -13.70 -4.24 2.33
N ASP A 100 -13.89 -5.29 1.51
CA ASP A 100 -13.90 -6.68 2.01
C ASP A 100 -12.53 -7.10 2.54
N SER A 101 -11.46 -6.71 1.84
CA SER A 101 -10.08 -6.92 2.27
C SER A 101 -9.12 -5.96 1.56
N ALA A 102 -8.03 -5.60 2.22
CA ALA A 102 -7.00 -4.70 1.69
C ALA A 102 -5.68 -4.81 2.48
N ILE A 103 -4.57 -4.42 1.84
CA ILE A 103 -3.31 -4.10 2.53
C ILE A 103 -2.92 -2.68 2.11
N ILE A 104 -2.75 -1.79 3.07
CA ILE A 104 -2.46 -0.37 2.86
C ILE A 104 -1.09 -0.06 3.47
N ASP A 105 -0.16 0.40 2.65
CA ASP A 105 1.17 0.87 3.09
C ASP A 105 1.11 2.39 3.31
N GLY A 106 1.58 2.85 4.46
CA GLY A 106 1.55 4.27 4.81
C GLY A 106 2.40 4.61 6.03
N GLU A 107 2.42 5.89 6.37
CA GLU A 107 3.18 6.43 7.50
C GLU A 107 2.21 6.93 8.59
N ALA A 108 2.35 6.42 9.82
CA ALA A 108 1.74 7.03 10.98
C ALA A 108 2.61 8.20 11.46
N VAL A 109 1.99 9.38 11.50
CA VAL A 109 2.62 10.64 11.91
C VAL A 109 1.83 11.31 13.01
N VAL A 110 2.51 12.11 13.81
CA VAL A 110 1.89 13.07 14.73
C VAL A 110 1.93 14.43 14.05
N LEU A 111 0.78 15.09 14.00
CA LEU A 111 0.65 16.42 13.43
C LEU A 111 0.38 17.43 14.54
N ASP A 112 0.97 18.61 14.44
CA ASP A 112 0.64 19.75 15.28
C ASP A 112 -0.77 20.30 14.96
N ALA A 113 -1.20 21.30 15.72
CA ALA A 113 -2.51 21.93 15.54
C ALA A 113 -2.68 22.65 14.18
N GLN A 114 -1.59 22.85 13.42
CA GLN A 114 -1.59 23.41 12.07
C GLN A 114 -1.44 22.32 10.99
N GLY A 115 -1.41 21.03 11.36
CA GLY A 115 -1.28 19.91 10.46
C GLY A 115 0.15 19.65 9.97
N ARG A 116 1.16 20.22 10.63
CA ARG A 116 2.57 19.99 10.30
C ARG A 116 3.10 18.80 11.11
N PRO A 117 4.00 17.98 10.54
CA PRO A 117 4.60 16.89 11.30
C PRO A 117 5.51 17.46 12.40
N GLU A 118 5.40 16.93 13.62
CA GLU A 118 6.30 17.19 14.75
C GLU A 118 7.48 16.20 14.81
#